data_AF-A0AAN8W8V4-F1
#
_entry.id   AF-A0AAN8W8V4-F1
#
_cell.length_a   1.000
_cell.length_b   1.000
_cell.length_c   1.000
_cell.angle_alpha   90.00
_cell.angle_beta   90.00
_cell.angle_gamma   90.00
#
_symmetry.space_group_name_H-M   'P 1'
#
loop_
_entity.id
_entity.type
_entity.pdbx_description
1 polymer ?
#
loop_
_entity_poly.entity_id
_entity_poly.type
_entity_poly.pdbx_seq_one_letter_code
_entity_poly.pdbx_strand_id
1 'polypeptide(L)'
;MQNAEENENIISMSPVNDVWILVEDSAAENQWVNKVTGQSVNYTNWNAVEPNGGTNENCVILTQSRKWEDYPCSARFSYVCERSLSSFKDD
;
A
#
# COMPACT_ATOMS: atom_id res chain seq x y z
N MET A 1 0.19 0.33 -6.27
CA MET A 1 -0.53 -0.86 -5.76
C MET A 1 -1.88 -1.01 -6.45
N GLN A 2 -1.88 -1.48 -7.70
CA GLN A 2 -3.07 -1.65 -8.53
C GLN A 2 -3.31 -3.10 -8.98
N ASN A 3 -2.36 -4.00 -8.74
CA ASN A 3 -2.43 -5.39 -9.16
C ASN A 3 -1.47 -6.27 -8.33
N ALA A 4 -1.55 -7.59 -8.56
CA ALA A 4 -0.73 -8.58 -7.88
C ALA A 4 0.75 -8.55 -8.30
N GLU A 5 1.08 -8.09 -9.51
CA GLU A 5 2.47 -7.99 -9.96
C GLU A 5 3.21 -6.91 -9.15
N GLU A 6 2.58 -5.75 -8.95
CA GLU A 6 3.10 -4.71 -8.07
C GLU A 6 3.28 -5.21 -6.63
N ASN A 7 2.34 -6.00 -6.11
CA ASN A 7 2.46 -6.62 -4.79
C ASN A 7 3.74 -7.47 -4.66
N GLU A 8 3.96 -8.38 -5.63
CA GLU A 8 5.15 -9.23 -5.63
C GLU A 8 6.45 -8.46 -5.88
N ASN A 9 6.41 -7.42 -6.72
CA ASN A 9 7.56 -6.55 -6.98
C ASN A 9 8.04 -5.87 -5.69
N ILE A 10 7.12 -5.38 -4.85
CA ILE A 10 7.48 -4.79 -3.56
C ILE A 10 8.11 -5.82 -2.61
N ILE A 11 7.54 -7.03 -2.52
CA ILE A 11 8.10 -8.11 -1.70
C ILE A 11 9.54 -8.44 -2.12
N SER A 12 9.82 -8.45 -3.43
CA SER A 12 11.17 -8.71 -3.92
C SER A 12 12.19 -7.64 -3.49
N MET A 13 11.75 -6.39 -3.31
CA MET A 13 12.59 -5.28 -2.88
C MET A 13 12.78 -5.22 -1.35
N SER A 14 11.80 -5.70 -0.58
CA SER A 14 11.81 -5.67 0.88
C SER A 14 11.32 -6.99 1.48
N PRO A 15 12.11 -8.09 1.36
CA PRO A 15 11.64 -9.43 1.74
C PRO A 15 11.54 -9.69 3.24
N VAL A 16 12.11 -8.83 4.08
CA VAL A 16 12.25 -9.04 5.54
C VAL A 16 11.60 -7.95 6.40
N ASN A 17 11.04 -6.90 5.81
CA ASN A 17 10.44 -5.80 6.56
C ASN A 17 9.01 -5.57 6.09
N ASP A 18 8.16 -5.21 7.04
CA ASP A 18 6.85 -4.64 6.73
C ASP A 18 7.05 -3.21 6.22
N VAL A 19 6.36 -2.88 5.14
CA VAL A 19 6.54 -1.61 4.44
C VAL A 19 5.22 -0.94 4.21
N TRP A 20 5.19 0.39 4.38
CA TRP A 20 4.08 1.19 3.92
C TRP A 20 3.96 1.07 2.41
N ILE A 21 2.76 0.76 1.96
CA ILE A 21 2.36 0.95 0.58
C ILE A 21 1.53 2.23 0.47
N LEU A 22 1.50 2.82 -0.73
CA LEU A 22 0.88 4.12 -0.98
C LEU A 22 -0.65 4.03 -1.09
N VAL A 23 -1.30 3.33 -0.16
CA VAL A 23 -2.77 3.12 -0.09
C VAL A 23 -3.30 3.68 1.23
N GLU A 24 -4.39 4.44 1.17
CA GLU A 24 -5.07 5.04 2.32
C GLU A 24 -6.58 5.19 2.07
N ASP A 25 -7.38 5.33 3.12
CA ASP A 25 -8.82 5.59 3.06
C ASP A 25 -9.27 6.72 4.00
N SER A 26 -8.33 7.57 4.45
CA SER A 26 -8.60 8.66 5.42
C SER A 26 -9.68 9.67 5.00
N ALA A 27 -10.01 9.73 3.71
CA ALA A 27 -11.09 10.55 3.19
C ALA A 27 -12.48 9.94 3.39
N ALA A 28 -12.59 8.61 3.32
CA ALA A 28 -13.82 7.86 3.49
C ALA A 28 -13.49 6.39 3.81
N GLU A 29 -13.85 5.97 5.01
CA GLU A 29 -13.67 4.60 5.53
C GLU A 29 -14.09 3.52 4.51
N ASN A 30 -13.21 2.53 4.30
CA ASN A 30 -13.34 1.45 3.30
C ASN A 30 -13.33 1.91 1.83
N GLN A 31 -12.97 3.17 1.53
CA GLN A 31 -12.74 3.67 0.18
C GLN A 31 -11.26 3.91 -0.08
N TRP A 32 -10.56 2.84 -0.44
CA TRP A 32 -9.11 2.84 -0.63
C TRP A 32 -8.68 3.57 -1.90
N VAL A 33 -7.74 4.50 -1.74
CA VAL A 33 -7.14 5.27 -2.84
C VAL A 33 -5.63 5.22 -2.78
N ASN A 34 -5.00 5.42 -3.93
CA ASN A 34 -3.57 5.66 -3.99
C ASN A 34 -3.27 7.07 -3.44
N LYS A 35 -2.45 7.16 -2.39
CA LYS A 35 -2.12 8.40 -1.70
C LYS A 35 -1.51 9.48 -2.60
N VAL A 36 -0.81 9.08 -3.66
CA VAL A 36 -0.11 10.00 -4.57
C VAL A 36 -0.98 10.39 -5.75
N THR A 37 -1.66 9.43 -6.38
CA THR A 37 -2.43 9.68 -7.61
C THR A 37 -3.91 9.99 -7.36
N GLY A 38 -4.42 9.69 -6.16
CA GLY A 38 -5.85 9.79 -5.82
C GLY A 38 -6.72 8.76 -6.53
N GLN A 39 -6.13 7.84 -7.30
CA GLN A 39 -6.89 6.82 -8.02
C GLN A 39 -7.44 5.78 -7.04
N SER A 40 -8.69 5.34 -7.26
CA SER A 40 -9.27 4.23 -6.51
C SER A 40 -8.44 2.96 -6.67
N VAL A 41 -8.26 2.24 -5.57
CA VAL A 41 -7.56 0.96 -5.50
C VAL A 41 -8.60 -0.15 -5.46
N ASN A 42 -8.75 -0.86 -6.57
CA ASN A 42 -9.72 -1.97 -6.68
C ASN A 42 -9.09 -3.33 -6.37
N TYR A 43 -7.76 -3.44 -6.51
CA TYR A 43 -7.03 -4.63 -6.11
C TYR A 43 -6.76 -4.58 -4.61
N THR A 44 -7.08 -5.65 -3.91
CA THR A 44 -6.80 -5.79 -2.48
C THR A 44 -6.17 -7.13 -2.19
N ASN A 45 -5.27 -7.17 -1.22
CA ASN A 45 -4.60 -8.41 -0.80
C ASN A 45 -4.51 -8.51 0.74
N TRP A 46 -5.62 -8.21 1.39
CA TRP A 46 -5.76 -8.19 2.85
C TRP A 46 -5.33 -9.51 3.51
N ASN A 47 -4.75 -9.38 4.69
CA ASN A 47 -4.53 -10.49 5.60
C ASN A 47 -5.88 -10.99 6.15
N ALA A 48 -5.88 -12.15 6.80
CA ALA A 48 -7.10 -12.64 7.41
C ALA A 48 -7.59 -11.65 8.47
N VAL A 49 -8.89 -11.34 8.45
CA VAL A 49 -9.58 -10.41 9.38
C VAL A 49 -9.33 -8.93 9.08
N GLU A 50 -8.54 -8.59 8.07
CA GLU A 50 -8.30 -7.18 7.65
C GLU A 50 -9.22 -6.71 6.51
N PRO A 51 -9.43 -5.39 6.37
CA PRO A 51 -9.03 -4.32 7.30
C PRO A 51 -9.91 -4.30 8.56
N ASN A 52 -9.36 -3.94 9.72
CA ASN A 52 -10.04 -4.05 11.02
C ASN A 52 -10.01 -2.80 11.92
N GLY A 53 -9.17 -1.81 11.61
CA GLY A 53 -8.93 -0.67 12.48
C GLY A 53 -9.89 0.51 12.30
N GLY A 54 -10.68 0.48 11.23
CA GLY A 54 -11.68 1.51 10.91
C GLY A 54 -11.04 2.90 10.83
N THR A 55 -11.76 3.92 11.32
CA THR A 55 -11.28 5.33 11.18
C THR A 55 -10.00 5.64 11.95
N ASN A 56 -9.47 4.70 12.74
CA ASN A 56 -8.20 4.86 13.46
C ASN A 56 -6.99 4.42 12.61
N GLU A 57 -7.19 3.58 11.60
CA GLU A 57 -6.14 2.90 10.84
C GLU A 57 -6.35 3.12 9.35
N ASN A 58 -5.92 4.29 8.88
CA ASN A 58 -6.23 4.73 7.52
C ASN A 58 -5.08 4.56 6.53
N CYS A 59 -4.01 3.83 6.90
CA CYS A 59 -2.82 3.61 6.08
C CYS A 59 -2.54 2.12 5.97
N VAL A 60 -1.96 1.67 4.85
CA VAL A 60 -1.79 0.23 4.61
C VAL A 60 -0.32 -0.17 4.60
N ILE A 61 0.02 -1.21 5.36
CA ILE A 61 1.31 -1.90 5.26
C ILE A 61 1.18 -3.17 4.41
N LEU A 62 2.24 -3.51 3.69
CA LEU A 62 2.47 -4.84 3.15
C LEU A 62 3.40 -5.59 4.10
N THR A 63 2.90 -6.70 4.64
CA THR A 63 3.63 -7.52 5.61
C THR A 63 4.53 -8.55 4.93
N GLN A 64 5.44 -9.13 5.71
CA GLN A 64 6.26 -10.28 5.29
C GLN A 64 5.44 -11.49 4.81
N SER A 65 4.18 -11.62 5.25
CA SER A 65 3.25 -12.66 4.76
C SER A 65 2.75 -12.41 3.33
N ARG A 66 3.19 -11.30 2.70
CA ARG A 66 2.76 -10.81 1.39
C ARG A 66 1.31 -10.33 1.37
N LYS A 67 0.76 -10.01 2.53
CA LYS A 67 -0.63 -9.56 2.73
C LYS A 67 -0.68 -8.18 3.36
N TRP A 68 -1.82 -7.52 3.20
CA TRP A 68 -2.03 -6.14 3.64
C TRP A 68 -2.70 -6.10 5.00
N GLU A 69 -2.33 -5.10 5.79
CA GLU A 69 -2.99 -4.74 7.05
C GLU A 69 -3.21 -3.22 7.01
N ASP A 70 -4.38 -2.76 7.41
CA ASP A 70 -4.55 -1.37 7.78
C ASP A 70 -3.83 -1.13 9.11
N TYR A 71 -3.33 0.08 9.30
CA TYR A 71 -2.49 0.41 10.45
C TYR A 71 -2.55 1.91 10.77
N PRO A 72 -2.34 2.34 12.03
CA PRO A 72 -2.30 3.75 12.36
C PRO A 72 -1.19 4.46 11.58
N CYS A 73 -1.55 5.49 10.81
CA CYS A 73 -0.62 6.24 9.96
C CYS A 73 0.59 6.85 10.71
N SER A 74 0.50 7.00 12.03
CA SER A 74 1.59 7.49 12.88
C SER A 74 2.68 6.45 13.18
N ALA A 75 2.45 5.17 12.85
CA ALA A 75 3.43 4.12 13.05
C ALA A 75 4.66 4.29 12.15
N ARG A 76 5.79 3.70 12.56
CA ARG A 76 7.07 3.85 11.87
C ARG A 76 7.42 2.58 11.10
N PHE A 77 7.21 2.62 9.79
CA PHE A 77 7.69 1.61 8.84
C PHE A 77 8.46 2.28 7.70
N SER A 78 9.19 1.48 6.93
CA SER A 78 9.83 1.95 5.70
C SER A 78 8.77 2.17 4.62
N TYR A 79 8.99 3.13 3.72
CA TYR A 79 8.10 3.38 2.57
C TYR A 79 8.69 2.85 1.27
N VAL A 80 7.82 2.49 0.34
CA VAL A 80 8.20 2.16 -1.03
C VAL A 80 7.68 3.23 -1.97
N CYS A 81 8.58 3.77 -2.80
CA CYS A 81 8.26 4.78 -3.79
C CYS A 81 7.99 4.13 -5.15
N GLU A 82 6.92 4.55 -5.80
CA GLU A 82 6.63 4.21 -7.19
C GLU A 82 7.15 5.34 -8.10
N ARG A 83 7.80 4.98 -9.21
CA ARG A 83 8.21 5.94 -10.24
C ARG A 83 7.72 5.48 -11.61
N SER A 84 6.97 6.34 -12.29
CA SER A 84 6.54 6.08 -13.66
C SER A 84 7.73 6.07 -14.62
N LEU A 85 7.88 5.02 -15.41
CA LEU A 85 8.91 4.94 -16.44
C LEU A 85 8.69 5.96 -17.57
N SER A 86 7.48 6.53 -17.71
CA SER A 86 7.20 7.62 -18.66
C SER A 86 7.94 8.93 -18.33
N SER A 87 8.52 9.04 -17.14
CA SER A 87 9.36 10.17 -16.74
C SER A 87 10.80 10.07 -17.25
N PHE A 88 11.21 8.93 -17.84
CA PHE A 88 12.41 8.82 -18.64
C PHE A 88 12.08 9.24 -20.07
N LYS A 89 12.43 10.47 -20.44
CA LYS A 89 12.70 10.77 -21.84
C LYS A 89 14.12 10.29 -22.09
N ASP A 90 14.28 9.34 -22.99
CA ASP A 90 15.58 9.07 -23.59
C ASP A 90 15.96 10.34 -24.38
N ASP A 91 16.90 11.13 -23.84
CA ASP A 91 17.55 12.23 -24.55
C ASP A 91 18.63 11.70 -25.50
#